data_AF-Q4RBJ9-F1
#
_entry.id   AF-Q4RBJ9-F1
#
_cell.length_a   1.000
_cell.length_b   1.000
_cell.length_c   1.000
_cell.angle_alpha   90.00
_cell.angle_beta   90.00
_cell.angle_gamma   90.00
#
_symmetry.space_group_name_H-M   'P 1'
#
loop_
_entity.id
_entity.type
_entity.pdbx_description
1 polymer ?
#
loop_
_entity_poly.entity_id
_entity_poly.type
_entity_poly.pdbx_seq_one_letter_code
_entity_poly.pdbx_strand_id
1 'polypeptide(L)'
;QGKQAVLMSVISGDAVTLVQEMEDKEVIEECMKVLRELFKEQDVPEPLGFFVTRWSADLWSQMSYSFVKTGGSGEAYDILAEDVQGKLFFAGEV
;
A
#
# COMPACT_ATOMS: atom_id res chain seq x y z
N GLN A 1 26.80 12.79 -3.40
CA GLN A 1 25.65 13.28 -2.62
C GLN A 1 24.40 13.13 -3.47
N GLY A 2 23.31 12.62 -2.91
CA GLY A 2 22.05 12.43 -3.62
C GLY A 2 21.51 13.76 -4.13
N LYS A 3 21.21 13.85 -5.43
CA LYS A 3 20.72 15.08 -6.07
C LYS A 3 19.30 15.46 -5.67
N GLN A 4 18.57 14.57 -4.99
CA GLN A 4 17.16 14.74 -4.63
C GLN A 4 16.91 14.18 -3.22
N ALA A 5 16.01 14.81 -2.48
CA ALA A 5 15.57 14.39 -1.16
C ALA A 5 14.12 13.89 -1.23
N VAL A 6 13.95 12.58 -1.45
CA VAL A 6 12.65 11.91 -1.51
C VAL A 6 12.69 10.72 -0.56
N LEU A 7 11.67 10.60 0.29
CA LEU A 7 11.44 9.46 1.17
C LEU A 7 10.16 8.75 0.75
N MET A 8 10.11 7.43 0.98
CA MET A 8 8.93 6.60 0.77
C MET A 8 8.74 5.73 2.02
N SER A 9 7.48 5.56 2.42
CA SER A 9 7.09 4.67 3.52
C SER A 9 5.86 3.86 3.12
N VAL A 10 5.59 2.79 3.86
CA VAL A 10 4.49 1.85 3.61
C VAL A 10 3.56 1.81 4.82
N ILE A 11 2.26 1.77 4.57
CA ILE A 11 1.22 1.54 5.58
C ILE A 11 0.71 0.12 5.36
N SER A 12 0.73 -0.71 6.41
CA SER A 12 0.40 -2.14 6.33
C SER A 12 -0.38 -2.63 7.54
N GLY A 13 -1.07 -3.77 7.39
CA GLY A 13 -1.85 -4.37 8.47
C GLY A 13 -3.00 -3.47 8.94
N ASP A 14 -3.27 -3.46 10.23
CA ASP A 14 -4.40 -2.74 10.83
C ASP A 14 -4.34 -1.22 10.61
N ALA A 15 -3.14 -0.66 10.38
CA ALA A 15 -2.96 0.76 10.10
C ALA A 15 -3.60 1.19 8.76
N VAL A 16 -3.80 0.26 7.82
CA VAL A 16 -4.46 0.56 6.52
C VAL A 16 -5.90 1.00 6.77
N THR A 17 -6.62 0.32 7.66
CA THR A 17 -8.01 0.65 8.01
C THR A 17 -8.12 2.03 8.65
N LEU A 18 -7.16 2.40 9.50
CA LEU A 18 -7.14 3.73 10.13
C LEU A 18 -6.94 4.83 9.10
N VAL A 19 -6.04 4.62 8.14
CA VAL A 19 -5.71 5.62 7.11
C VAL A 19 -6.80 5.77 6.06
N GLN A 20 -7.67 4.77 5.86
CA GLN A 20 -8.75 4.83 4.86
C GLN A 20 -9.69 6.02 5.04
N GLU A 21 -9.96 6.42 6.29
CA GLU A 21 -10.88 7.52 6.61
C GLU A 21 -10.17 8.88 6.75
N MET A 22 -8.84 8.89 6.71
CA MET A 22 -8.02 10.11 6.85
C MET A 22 -7.86 10.80 5.50
N GLU A 23 -7.85 12.13 5.50
CA GLU A 23 -7.41 12.96 4.37
C GLU A 23 -5.88 12.86 4.20
N ASP A 24 -5.38 13.05 2.98
CA ASP A 24 -3.94 12.90 2.69
C ASP A 24 -3.06 13.80 3.58
N LYS A 25 -3.55 14.98 3.94
CA LYS A 25 -2.86 15.91 4.84
C LYS A 25 -2.68 15.33 6.25
N GLU A 26 -3.70 14.66 6.77
CA GLU A 26 -3.66 14.05 8.11
C GLU A 26 -2.64 12.90 8.13
N VAL A 27 -2.59 12.10 7.06
CA VAL A 27 -1.62 11.01 6.92
C VAL A 27 -0.18 11.54 6.92
N ILE A 28 0.07 12.65 6.23
CA ILE A 28 1.40 13.27 6.19
C ILE A 28 1.77 13.95 7.50
N GLU A 29 0.80 14.54 8.20
CA GLU A 29 1.05 15.08 9.55
C GLU A 29 1.51 13.97 10.51
N GLU A 30 0.88 12.79 10.47
CA GLU A 30 1.33 11.63 11.26
C GLU A 30 2.71 11.13 10.82
N CYS A 31 2.98 11.05 9.51
CA CYS A 31 4.29 10.67 9.00
C CYS A 31 5.40 11.63 9.46
N MET A 32 5.15 12.94 9.41
CA MET A 32 6.09 13.97 9.85
C MET A 32 6.30 13.98 11.36
N LYS A 33 5.26 13.66 12.16
CA LYS A 33 5.42 13.43 13.60
C LYS A 33 6.40 12.30 13.87
N VAL A 34 6.22 11.14 13.22
CA VAL A 34 7.13 9.99 13.37
C VAL A 34 8.55 10.33 12.91
N LEU A 35 8.72 11.02 11.77
CA LEU A 35 10.06 11.44 11.32
C LEU A 35 10.75 12.36 12.32
N ARG A 36 10.04 13.34 12.89
CA ARG A 36 10.59 14.23 13.93
C ARG A 36 10.91 13.49 15.23
N GLU A 37 10.14 12.46 15.57
CA GLU A 37 10.45 11.60 16.71
C GLU A 37 11.66 10.70 16.47
N LEU A 38 11.91 10.27 15.23
CA LEU A 38 13.09 9.49 14.87
C LEU A 38 14.36 10.36 14.85
N PHE A 39 14.25 11.62 14.45
CA PHE A 39 15.39 12.55 14.30
C PHE A 39 15.34 13.73 15.28
N LYS A 40 15.12 13.46 16.57
CA LYS A 40 14.89 14.50 17.61
C LYS A 40 15.99 15.56 17.74
N GLU A 41 17.23 15.21 17.42
CA GLU A 41 18.39 16.10 17.53
C GLU A 41 18.60 16.97 16.27
N GLN A 42 17.79 16.77 15.23
CA GLN A 42 17.90 17.45 13.95
C GLN A 42 16.60 18.17 13.62
N ASP A 43 16.72 19.30 12.91
CA ASP A 43 15.56 19.97 12.35
C ASP A 43 15.09 19.22 11.10
N VAL A 44 13.89 18.65 11.15
CA VAL A 44 13.26 17.94 10.02
C VAL A 44 12.34 18.94 9.29
N PRO A 45 12.73 19.40 8.08
CA PRO A 45 11.98 20.42 7.36
C PRO A 45 10.61 19.91 6.88
N GLU A 46 9.69 20.83 6.60
CA GLU A 46 8.42 20.50 5.96
C GLU A 46 8.63 19.92 4.55
N PRO A 47 7.80 18.95 4.11
CA PRO A 47 7.90 18.40 2.78
C PRO A 47 7.46 19.41 1.72
N LEU A 48 8.23 19.54 0.63
CA LEU A 48 7.88 20.39 -0.51
C LEU A 48 6.75 19.80 -1.38
N GLY A 49 6.53 18.49 -1.29
CA GLY A 49 5.49 17.77 -1.99
C GLY A 49 5.35 16.35 -1.46
N PHE A 50 4.15 15.81 -1.56
CA PHE A 50 3.81 14.46 -1.13
C PHE A 50 2.64 13.92 -1.96
N PHE A 51 2.44 12.61 -1.90
CA PHE A 51 1.19 11.97 -2.31
C PHE A 51 0.94 10.74 -1.44
N VAL A 52 -0.32 10.37 -1.27
CA VAL A 52 -0.73 9.15 -0.56
C VAL A 52 -1.48 8.27 -1.55
N THR A 53 -1.07 7.01 -1.69
CA THR A 53 -1.78 6.08 -2.58
C THR A 53 -3.06 5.57 -1.92
N ARG A 54 -4.16 5.52 -2.68
CA ARG A 54 -5.47 5.04 -2.22
C ARG A 54 -5.91 3.77 -2.94
N TRP A 55 -5.02 2.76 -3.00
CA TRP A 55 -5.27 1.49 -3.71
C TRP A 55 -6.54 0.76 -3.27
N SER A 56 -6.88 0.84 -1.98
CA SER A 56 -8.10 0.22 -1.44
C SER A 56 -9.40 0.92 -1.87
N ALA A 57 -9.33 2.18 -2.33
CA ALA A 57 -10.47 2.94 -2.84
C ALA A 57 -10.48 3.05 -4.37
N ASP A 58 -9.42 2.63 -5.06
CA ASP A 58 -9.39 2.55 -6.51
C ASP A 58 -10.35 1.44 -6.97
N LEU A 59 -11.40 1.84 -7.71
CA LEU A 59 -12.48 0.96 -8.16
C LEU A 59 -11.97 -0.26 -8.96
N TRP A 60 -10.87 -0.11 -9.70
CA TRP A 60 -10.33 -1.12 -10.60
C TRP A 60 -9.21 -1.96 -9.98
N SER A 61 -8.66 -1.53 -8.84
CA SER A 61 -7.61 -2.26 -8.12
C SER A 61 -8.14 -2.88 -6.83
N GLN A 62 -8.68 -2.06 -5.91
CA GLN A 62 -9.20 -2.44 -4.59
C GLN A 62 -8.24 -3.22 -3.66
N MET A 63 -7.03 -3.52 -4.11
CA MET A 63 -6.00 -4.26 -3.38
C MET A 63 -4.61 -3.89 -3.90
N SER A 64 -3.58 -4.31 -3.18
CA SER A 64 -2.18 -4.14 -3.59
C SER A 64 -1.57 -5.43 -4.12
N TYR A 65 -1.85 -6.57 -3.46
CA TYR A 65 -1.36 -7.90 -3.80
C TYR A 65 -2.16 -8.97 -3.03
N SER A 66 -2.23 -10.19 -3.57
CA SER A 66 -2.92 -11.34 -3.00
C SER A 66 -2.11 -12.01 -1.88
N PHE A 67 -2.81 -12.76 -1.03
CA PHE A 67 -2.19 -13.61 -0.03
C PHE A 67 -3.09 -14.80 0.31
N VAL A 68 -2.49 -15.89 0.80
CA VAL A 68 -3.24 -17.07 1.28
C VAL A 68 -3.76 -16.80 2.68
N LYS A 69 -5.07 -16.62 2.81
CA LYS A 69 -5.74 -16.49 4.11
C LYS A 69 -5.62 -17.79 4.92
N THR A 70 -5.68 -17.68 6.25
CA THR A 70 -5.72 -18.84 7.16
C THR A 70 -6.82 -19.83 6.74
N GLY A 71 -6.46 -21.09 6.57
CA GLY A 71 -7.35 -22.14 6.07
C GLY A 71 -7.37 -22.30 4.54
N GLY A 72 -6.68 -21.41 3.80
CA GLY A 72 -6.47 -21.54 2.36
C GLY A 72 -5.24 -22.39 1.99
N SER A 73 -5.11 -22.66 0.69
CA SER A 73 -3.99 -23.40 0.08
C SER A 73 -3.49 -22.65 -1.15
N GLY A 74 -2.21 -22.86 -1.51
CA GLY A 74 -1.63 -22.34 -2.75
C GLY A 74 -2.32 -22.89 -4.01
N GLU A 75 -2.95 -24.06 -3.92
CA GLU A 75 -3.77 -24.66 -5.00
C GLU A 75 -4.90 -23.73 -5.46
N ALA A 76 -5.32 -22.76 -4.64
CA ALA A 76 -6.30 -21.76 -5.05
C ALA A 76 -5.83 -20.93 -6.26
N TYR A 77 -4.52 -20.69 -6.41
CA TYR A 77 -3.99 -19.99 -7.59
C TYR A 77 -4.08 -20.86 -8.85
N ASP A 78 -3.82 -22.16 -8.74
CA ASP A 78 -3.96 -23.11 -9.85
C ASP A 78 -5.42 -23.19 -10.30
N ILE A 79 -6.36 -23.29 -9.34
CA ILE A 79 -7.81 -23.31 -9.62
C ILE A 79 -8.25 -22.01 -10.31
N LEU A 80 -7.75 -20.85 -9.87
CA LEU A 80 -8.07 -19.57 -10.51
C LEU A 80 -7.52 -19.45 -11.93
N ALA A 81 -6.46 -20.18 -12.27
CA ALA A 81 -5.86 -20.19 -13.60
C ALA A 81 -6.58 -21.14 -14.57
N GLU A 82 -7.47 -22.02 -14.09
CA GLU A 82 -8.23 -22.93 -14.95
C GLU A 82 -9.17 -22.16 -15.90
N ASP A 83 -9.20 -22.59 -17.16
CA ASP A 83 -10.11 -22.02 -18.14
C ASP A 83 -11.54 -22.61 -18.01
N VAL A 84 -12.53 -21.86 -18.49
CA VAL A 84 -13.90 -22.36 -18.60
C VAL A 84 -14.17 -22.78 -20.05
N GLN A 85 -14.27 -24.10 -20.25
CA GLN A 85 -14.60 -24.76 -21.53
C GLN A 85 -13.69 -24.40 -22.71
N GLY A 86 -12.43 -24.07 -22.45
CA GLY A 86 -11.45 -23.62 -23.45
C GLY A 86 -11.78 -22.26 -24.06
N LYS A 87 -12.61 -21.45 -23.39
CA LYS A 87 -13.18 -20.20 -23.97
C LYS A 87 -12.95 -18.97 -23.13
N LEU A 88 -13.05 -19.07 -21.80
CA LEU A 88 -12.77 -17.98 -20.89
C LEU A 88 -11.51 -18.33 -20.11
N PHE A 89 -10.49 -17.50 -20.26
CA PHE A 89 -9.18 -17.67 -19.63
C PHE A 89 -9.01 -16.61 -18.55
N PHE A 90 -8.33 -16.99 -17.48
CA PHE A 90 -8.00 -16.11 -16.38
C PHE A 90 -6.49 -15.95 -16.30
N ALA A 91 -6.06 -14.74 -15.99
CA ALA A 91 -4.66 -14.38 -15.78
C ALA A 91 -4.60 -13.24 -14.75
N GLY A 92 -3.47 -13.10 -14.08
CA GLY A 92 -3.29 -12.15 -13.01
C GLY A 92 -1.99 -12.43 -12.25
N GLU A 93 -1.82 -11.75 -11.12
CA GLU A 93 -0.69 -12.00 -10.21
C GLU A 93 -0.70 -13.44 -9.65
N VAL A 94 0.50 -13.93 -9.32
CA VAL A 94 0.79 -15.28 -8.78
C VAL A 94 1.73 -15.18 -7.60
#